data_AF-A0A7G9Y2J9-F1
#
_entry.id   AF-A0A7G9Y2J9-F1
#
_cell.length_a   1.000
_cell.length_b   1.000
_cell.length_c   1.000
_cell.angle_alpha   90.00
_cell.angle_beta   90.00
_cell.angle_gamma   90.00
#
_symmetry.space_group_name_H-M   'P 1'
#
loop_
_entity.id
_entity.type
_entity.pdbx_description
1 polymer ?
#
loop_
_entity_poly.entity_id
_entity_poly.type
_entity_poly.pdbx_seq_one_letter_code
_entity_poly.pdbx_strand_id
1 'polypeptide(L)'
;MVKSRVISAIKFLQQCLKETGLEVSKIILFGSQSREEATEESDIDILIISEDFWNKDIFERAKLTKDAEIILLCHITDKSTAGGGMTSNRLENKTNVKRLNGWLI
;
A
#
# COMPACT_ATOMS: atom_id res chain seq x y z
N MET A 1 -6.30 -10.78 19.35
CA MET A 1 -6.67 -11.07 17.96
C MET A 1 -6.37 -9.85 17.10
N VAL A 2 -5.83 -10.00 15.88
CA VAL A 2 -5.55 -8.87 14.97
C VAL A 2 -6.85 -8.16 14.57
N LYS A 3 -6.88 -6.83 14.63
CA LYS A 3 -8.07 -6.01 14.29
C LYS A 3 -8.44 -6.18 12.80
N SER A 4 -9.74 -6.34 12.49
CA SER A 4 -10.25 -6.52 11.12
C SER A 4 -9.82 -5.40 10.14
N ARG A 5 -9.67 -4.16 10.63
CA ARG A 5 -9.18 -3.02 9.85
C ARG A 5 -7.76 -3.24 9.33
N VAL A 6 -6.86 -3.81 10.14
CA VAL A 6 -5.47 -4.11 9.77
C VAL A 6 -5.44 -5.18 8.69
N ILE A 7 -6.22 -6.24 8.86
CA ILE A 7 -6.33 -7.31 7.86
C ILE A 7 -6.84 -6.76 6.53
N SER A 8 -7.85 -5.88 6.56
CA SER A 8 -8.39 -5.22 5.37
C SER A 8 -7.35 -4.33 4.69
N ALA A 9 -6.58 -3.55 5.45
CA ALA A 9 -5.51 -2.72 4.93
C ALA A 9 -4.41 -3.56 4.25
N ILE A 10 -3.99 -4.67 4.86
CA ILE A 10 -2.98 -5.57 4.28
C ILE A 10 -3.48 -6.22 2.99
N LYS A 11 -4.75 -6.68 2.95
CA LYS A 11 -5.35 -7.24 1.73
C LYS A 11 -5.43 -6.21 0.62
N PHE A 12 -5.80 -4.98 0.94
CA PHE A 12 -5.85 -3.89 -0.02
C PHE A 12 -4.44 -3.56 -0.55
N LEU A 13 -3.44 -3.47 0.34
CA LEU A 13 -2.05 -3.27 -0.05
C LEU A 13 -1.56 -4.39 -0.98
N GLN A 14 -1.85 -5.65 -0.67
CA GLN A 14 -1.49 -6.79 -1.52
C GLN A 14 -2.06 -6.64 -2.94
N GLN A 15 -3.32 -6.21 -3.05
CA GLN A 15 -3.95 -5.94 -4.34
C GLN A 15 -3.24 -4.81 -5.09
N CYS A 16 -2.94 -3.69 -4.42
CA CYS A 16 -2.21 -2.58 -5.03
C CYS A 16 -0.82 -2.99 -5.50
N LEU A 17 -0.07 -3.75 -4.70
CA LEU A 17 1.26 -4.25 -5.08
C LEU A 17 1.19 -5.08 -6.36
N LYS A 18 0.21 -5.99 -6.45
CA LYS A 18 -0.05 -6.80 -7.64
C LYS A 18 -0.39 -5.95 -8.87
N GLU A 19 -1.26 -4.95 -8.72
CA GLU A 19 -1.64 -4.03 -9.81
C GLU A 19 -0.47 -3.15 -10.28
N THR A 20 0.48 -2.86 -9.38
CA THR A 20 1.70 -2.13 -9.73
C THR A 20 2.77 -3.00 -10.39
N GLY A 21 2.53 -4.32 -10.51
CA GLY A 21 3.43 -5.27 -11.18
C GLY A 21 4.43 -5.95 -10.24
N LEU A 22 4.17 -5.97 -8.92
CA LEU A 22 4.96 -6.71 -7.95
C LEU A 22 4.25 -8.02 -7.57
N GLU A 23 4.89 -9.16 -7.86
CA GLU A 23 4.40 -10.49 -7.52
C GLU A 23 4.75 -10.82 -6.05
N VAL A 24 3.77 -10.68 -5.15
CA VAL A 24 3.98 -10.91 -3.72
C VAL A 24 3.79 -12.39 -3.37
N SER A 25 4.86 -13.04 -2.89
CA SER A 25 4.80 -14.43 -2.41
C SER A 25 4.14 -14.52 -1.03
N LYS A 26 4.51 -13.63 -0.09
CA LYS A 26 3.95 -13.57 1.27
C LYS A 26 4.01 -12.15 1.84
N ILE A 27 3.05 -11.83 2.70
CA ILE A 27 3.09 -10.67 3.60
C ILE A 27 3.00 -11.17 5.03
N ILE A 28 3.89 -10.69 5.89
CA ILE A 28 3.94 -11.05 7.32
C ILE A 28 3.71 -9.78 8.13
N LEU A 29 2.74 -9.81 9.05
CA LEU A 29 2.46 -8.72 9.99
C LEU A 29 3.37 -8.82 11.21
N PHE A 30 4.02 -7.73 11.55
CA PHE A 30 4.92 -7.59 12.70
C PHE A 30 4.42 -6.49 13.66
N GLY A 31 5.21 -6.24 14.70
CA GLY A 31 4.99 -5.12 15.61
C GLY A 31 3.81 -5.32 16.55
N SER A 32 3.36 -4.22 17.15
CA SER A 32 2.31 -4.18 18.17
C SER A 32 0.97 -4.76 17.66
N GLN A 33 0.69 -4.64 16.36
CA GLN A 33 -0.51 -5.17 15.72
C GLN A 33 -0.57 -6.71 15.75
N SER A 34 0.60 -7.37 15.70
CA SER A 34 0.70 -8.83 15.82
C SER A 34 0.67 -9.32 17.27
N ARG A 35 1.02 -8.46 18.23
CA ARG A 35 1.16 -8.78 19.66
C ARG A 35 -0.03 -8.40 20.53
N GLU A 36 -1.08 -7.82 19.94
CA GLU A 36 -2.25 -7.30 20.66
C GLU A 36 -1.97 -6.10 21.58
N GLU A 37 -0.79 -5.49 21.43
CA GLU A 37 -0.34 -4.31 22.18
C GLU A 37 -0.69 -3.00 21.44
N ALA A 38 -1.33 -3.09 20.27
CA ALA A 38 -1.60 -1.95 19.39
C ALA A 38 -2.71 -1.02 19.91
N THR A 39 -2.34 0.25 20.09
CA THR A 39 -3.22 1.39 20.34
C THR A 39 -3.80 1.96 19.03
N GLU A 40 -4.63 3.01 19.12
CA GLU A 40 -5.16 3.70 17.94
C GLU A 40 -4.10 4.45 17.14
N GLU A 41 -3.01 4.86 17.79
CA GLU A 41 -1.87 5.55 17.20
C GLU A 41 -0.78 4.59 16.72
N SER A 42 -0.99 3.27 16.86
CA SER A 42 0.00 2.27 16.48
C SER A 42 0.11 2.12 14.97
N ASP A 43 1.35 2.14 14.49
CA ASP A 43 1.71 1.84 13.11
C ASP A 43 1.38 0.39 12.71
N ILE A 44 1.57 0.08 11.43
CA ILE A 44 1.46 -1.27 10.87
C ILE A 44 2.81 -1.66 10.27
N ASP A 45 3.52 -2.56 10.96
CA ASP A 45 4.78 -3.11 10.46
C ASP A 45 4.52 -4.37 9.63
N ILE A 46 5.06 -4.43 8.41
CA ILE A 46 4.95 -5.60 7.54
C ILE A 46 6.28 -5.98 6.90
N LEU A 47 6.43 -7.26 6.59
CA LEU A 47 7.47 -7.78 5.71
C LEU A 47 6.81 -8.31 4.43
N ILE A 48 7.32 -7.87 3.29
CA ILE A 48 6.90 -8.35 1.97
C ILE A 48 8.00 -9.28 1.45
N ILE A 49 7.62 -10.51 1.10
CA ILE A 49 8.49 -11.50 0.46
C ILE A 49 8.08 -11.58 -1.00
N SER A 50 9.01 -11.30 -1.91
CA SER A 50 8.84 -11.37 -3.35
C SER A 50 10.18 -11.68 -4.02
N GLU A 51 10.16 -12.50 -5.05
CA GLU A 51 11.31 -12.77 -5.92
C GLU A 51 11.71 -11.53 -6.73
N ASP A 52 10.79 -10.60 -6.96
CA ASP A 52 11.06 -9.37 -7.71
C ASP A 52 12.07 -8.45 -7.00
N PHE A 53 12.31 -8.65 -5.70
CA PHE A 53 13.34 -7.95 -4.94
C PHE A 53 14.75 -8.52 -5.14
N TRP A 54 14.91 -9.62 -5.86
CA TRP A 54 16.21 -10.21 -6.15
C TRP A 54 17.09 -9.23 -6.94
N ASN A 55 18.37 -9.19 -6.59
CA ASN A 55 19.37 -8.25 -7.14
C ASN A 55 19.00 -6.76 -7.05
N LYS A 56 18.08 -6.37 -6.16
CA LYS A 56 17.72 -4.97 -5.94
C LYS A 56 18.27 -4.44 -4.63
N ASP A 57 18.78 -3.22 -4.67
CA ASP A 57 19.13 -2.46 -3.48
C ASP A 57 17.90 -1.91 -2.76
N ILE A 58 18.12 -1.21 -1.65
CA ILE A 58 17.05 -0.68 -0.81
C ILE A 58 16.19 0.38 -1.51
N PHE A 59 16.77 1.20 -2.39
CA PHE A 59 16.07 2.27 -3.09
C PHE A 59 15.24 1.72 -4.25
N GLU A 60 15.77 0.72 -4.95
CA GLU A 60 15.05 0.01 -6.01
C GLU A 60 13.83 -0.73 -5.43
N ARG A 61 13.98 -1.37 -4.27
CA ARG A 61 12.86 -2.01 -3.56
C ARG A 61 11.82 -0.99 -3.13
N ALA A 62 12.23 0.12 -2.53
CA ALA A 62 11.32 1.19 -2.13
C ALA A 62 10.55 1.77 -3.34
N LYS A 63 11.20 1.87 -4.51
CA LYS A 63 10.54 2.33 -5.73
C LYS A 63 9.44 1.38 -6.19
N LEU A 64 9.62 0.06 -6.01
CA LEU A 64 8.62 -0.95 -6.38
C LEU A 64 7.38 -0.91 -5.47
N THR A 65 7.53 -0.56 -4.20
CA THR A 65 6.40 -0.56 -3.24
C THR A 65 5.72 0.80 -3.11
N LYS A 66 6.44 1.89 -3.43
CA LYS A 66 6.00 3.29 -3.25
C LYS A 66 4.58 3.59 -3.73
N ASP A 67 4.25 3.20 -4.96
CA ASP A 67 2.93 3.54 -5.53
C ASP A 67 1.80 2.87 -4.76
N ALA A 68 1.97 1.60 -4.38
CA ALA A 68 1.00 0.85 -3.59
C ALA A 68 0.84 1.43 -2.17
N GLU A 69 1.94 1.84 -1.53
CA GLU A 69 1.91 2.50 -0.21
C GLU A 69 1.14 3.82 -0.24
N ILE A 70 1.37 4.65 -1.28
CA ILE A 70 0.64 5.91 -1.44
C ILE A 70 -0.85 5.67 -1.67
N ILE A 71 -1.21 4.66 -2.47
CA ILE A 71 -2.62 4.31 -2.72
C ILE A 71 -3.29 3.81 -1.43
N LEU A 72 -2.61 2.97 -0.64
CA LEU A 72 -3.09 2.53 0.67
C LEU A 72 -3.35 3.72 1.59
N LEU A 73 -2.39 4.64 1.71
CA LEU A 73 -2.53 5.85 2.54
C LEU A 73 -3.76 6.65 2.15
N CYS A 74 -3.97 6.92 0.85
CA CYS A 74 -5.17 7.60 0.39
C CYS A 74 -6.45 6.81 0.75
N HIS A 75 -6.46 5.50 0.54
CA HIS A 75 -7.62 4.65 0.84
C HIS A 75 -8.01 4.69 2.33
N ILE A 76 -7.03 4.57 3.23
CA ILE A 76 -7.30 4.58 4.67
C ILE A 76 -7.70 5.98 5.17
N THR A 77 -7.13 7.04 4.60
CA THR A 77 -7.53 8.42 4.95
C THR A 77 -8.92 8.75 4.45
N ASP A 78 -9.30 8.31 3.24
CA ASP A 78 -10.62 8.54 2.66
C ASP A 78 -11.72 7.81 3.45
N LYS A 79 -11.42 6.63 4.00
CA LYS A 79 -12.33 5.91 4.91
C LYS A 79 -12.42 6.57 6.29
N SER A 80 -11.38 7.26 6.75
CA SER A 80 -11.40 8.01 8.00
C SER A 80 -12.20 9.32 7.87
N THR A 81 -12.22 9.93 6.69
CA THR A 81 -12.99 11.15 6.40
C THR A 81 -14.43 10.87 5.94
N ALA A 82 -14.87 9.61 5.83
CA ALA A 82 -16.25 9.27 5.48
C ALA A 82 -17.32 9.68 6.54
N GLY A 83 -16.92 10.41 7.60
CA GLY A 83 -17.80 11.24 8.45
C GLY A 83 -17.99 12.69 7.98
N GLY A 84 -17.35 13.11 6.89
CA GLY A 84 -17.45 14.45 6.29
C GLY A 84 -17.00 14.41 4.82
N GLY A 85 -17.96 14.40 3.90
CA GLY A 85 -17.69 14.12 2.48
C GLY A 85 -16.77 15.13 1.80
N MET A 86 -15.85 14.66 0.94
CA MET A 86 -15.80 15.08 -0.48
C MET A 86 -14.84 14.23 -1.35
N THR A 87 -15.40 13.83 -2.50
CA THR A 87 -14.90 13.61 -3.87
C THR A 87 -13.76 12.62 -4.22
N SER A 88 -14.21 11.57 -4.90
CA SER A 88 -13.56 10.55 -5.74
C SER A 88 -12.57 11.02 -6.84
N ASN A 89 -12.17 12.29 -6.90
CA ASN A 89 -11.44 12.85 -8.05
C ASN A 89 -9.91 12.72 -8.01
N ARG A 90 -9.31 12.12 -6.96
CA ARG A 90 -7.84 12.05 -6.83
C ARG A 90 -7.22 10.79 -7.45
N LEU A 91 -7.97 9.70 -7.54
CA LEU A 91 -7.45 8.42 -8.07
C LEU A 91 -7.43 8.39 -9.60
N GLU A 92 -8.41 8.99 -10.28
CA GLU A 92 -8.45 9.03 -11.77
C GLU A 92 -7.26 9.77 -12.40
N ASN A 93 -6.69 10.76 -11.69
CA ASN A 93 -5.56 11.52 -12.20
C ASN A 93 -4.20 10.81 -12.07
N LYS A 94 -4.08 9.69 -11.33
CA LYS A 94 -2.83 8.93 -11.26
C LYS A 94 -2.79 7.75 -12.22
N THR A 95 -3.93 7.12 -12.49
CA THR A 95 -4.03 6.09 -13.54
C THR A 95 -3.72 6.66 -14.94
N ASN A 96 -3.91 7.98 -15.12
CA ASN A 96 -3.56 8.69 -16.35
C ASN A 96 -2.06 9.05 -16.49
N VAL A 97 -1.28 9.07 -15.39
CA VAL A 97 0.17 9.36 -15.47
C VAL A 97 0.93 8.20 -16.12
N LYS A 98 0.44 6.95 -16.01
CA LYS A 98 1.03 5.80 -16.72
C LYS A 98 0.71 5.79 -18.23
N ARG A 99 -0.19 6.63 -18.75
CA ARG A 99 -0.48 6.76 -20.19
C ARG A 99 0.28 7.91 -20.89
N LEU A 100 1.02 8.74 -20.16
CA LEU A 100 1.69 9.93 -20.72
C LEU A 100 3.17 9.75 -21.13
N ASN A 101 3.72 8.54 -21.05
CA ASN A 101 5.09 8.25 -21.54
C ASN A 101 5.17 8.10 -23.08
N GLY A 102 4.26 8.74 -23.82
CA GLY A 102 4.19 8.70 -25.28
C GLY A 102 4.80 9.91 -25.98
N TRP A 103 5.21 10.98 -25.28
CA TRP A 103 5.80 12.17 -25.88
C TRP A 103 6.86 12.77 -24.95
N LEU A 104 8.12 12.38 -25.12
CA LEU A 104 9.25 13.31 -25.01
C LEU A 104 10.43 12.68 -25.76
N ILE A 105 10.55 13.10 -27.01
CA ILE A 105 11.83 13.17 -27.73
C ILE A 105 12.53 14.44 -27.25
#